data_AF-A0A662G2J3-F1
#
_entry.id   AF-A0A662G2J3-F1
#
_cell.length_a   1.000
_cell.length_b   1.000
_cell.length_c   1.000
_cell.angle_alpha   90.00
_cell.angle_beta   90.00
_cell.angle_gamma   90.00
#
_symmetry.space_group_name_H-M   'P 1'
#
loop_
_entity.id
_entity.type
_entity.pdbx_description
1 polymer ?
#
loop_
_entity_poly.entity_id
_entity_poly.type
_entity_poly.pdbx_seq_one_letter_code
_entity_poly.pdbx_strand_id
1 'polypeptide(L)' 'MNEKIYVVKASGDKELFNKFKIISSLVRAGTPIDIAEEVADEVEEKVYNGISTREIYNICLKIL' A
#
# COMPACT_ATOMS: atom_id res chain seq x y z
N MET A 1 9.82 -15.80 -9.30
CA MET A 1 8.63 -16.41 -8.69
C MET A 1 8.05 -15.33 -7.79
N ASN A 2 6.98 -14.64 -8.20
CA ASN A 2 6.42 -13.57 -7.37
C ASN A 2 5.75 -14.23 -6.16
N GLU A 3 6.37 -14.07 -4.99
CA GLU A 3 5.75 -14.51 -3.74
C GLU A 3 4.45 -13.73 -3.55
N LYS A 4 3.37 -14.45 -3.25
CA LYS A 4 2.09 -13.82 -2.94
C LYS A 4 2.22 -13.14 -1.58
N ILE A 5 2.21 -11.81 -1.58
CA ILE A 5 2.20 -11.01 -0.36
C ILE A 5 0.75 -10.86 0.11
N TYR A 6 0.48 -11.27 1.35
CA TYR A 6 -0.80 -11.04 2.02
C TYR A 6 -0.73 -9.82 2.93
N VAL A 7 -1.78 -9.00 2.91
CA VAL A 7 -1.99 -7.84 3.78
C VAL A 7 -3.03 -8.20 4.84
N VAL A 8 -2.77 -7.86 6.09
CA VAL A 8 -3.69 -8.04 7.22
C VAL A 8 -4.48 -6.76 7.45
N LYS A 9 -5.81 -6.82 7.30
CA LYS A 9 -6.71 -5.69 7.57
C LYS A 9 -6.88 -5.47 9.07
N ALA A 10 -7.42 -4.31 9.43
CA ALA A 10 -7.83 -4.02 10.80
C ALA A 10 -8.85 -5.03 11.37
N SER A 11 -9.66 -5.67 10.51
CA SER A 11 -10.58 -6.75 10.90
C SER A 11 -9.88 -8.07 11.25
N GLY A 12 -8.60 -8.22 10.90
CA GLY A 12 -7.87 -9.49 10.94
C GLY A 12 -7.94 -10.29 9.64
N ASP A 13 -8.79 -9.89 8.68
CA ASP A 13 -8.88 -10.55 7.38
C ASP A 13 -7.61 -10.38 6.56
N LYS A 14 -7.28 -11.40 5.76
CA LYS A 14 -6.15 -11.37 4.84
C LYS A 14 -6.62 -11.18 3.41
N GLU A 15 -5.91 -10.34 2.67
CA GLU A 15 -6.09 -10.21 1.22
C GLU A 15 -4.75 -10.13 0.51
N LEU A 16 -4.73 -10.39 -0.80
CA LEU A 16 -3.51 -10.17 -1.58
C LEU A 16 -3.20 -8.68 -1.66
N PHE A 17 -1.91 -8.35 -1.53
CA PHE A 17 -1.42 -7.00 -1.77
C PHE A 17 -1.83 -6.52 -3.16
N ASN A 18 -2.27 -5.27 -3.24
CA ASN A 18 -2.67 -4.63 -4.49
C ASN A 18 -2.32 -3.13 -4.41
N LYS A 19 -1.27 -2.73 -5.13
CA LYS A 19 -0.80 -1.33 -5.14
C LYS A 19 -1.81 -0.33 -5.67
N PHE A 20 -2.74 -0.72 -6.54
CA PHE A 20 -3.81 0.17 -7.02
C PHE A 20 -4.72 0.65 -5.88
N LYS A 21 -4.82 -0.09 -4.78
CA LYS A 21 -5.55 0.37 -3.59
C LYS A 21 -4.84 1.53 -2.88
N ILE A 22 -3.51 1.59 -2.94
CA ILE A 22 -2.72 2.71 -2.42
C ILE A 22 -2.96 3.93 -3.29
N ILE A 23 -2.73 3.81 -4.61
CA ILE A 23 -2.93 4.89 -5.59
C ILE A 23 -4.33 5.49 -5.44
N SER A 24 -5.36 4.65 -5.47
CA SER A 24 -6.76 5.07 -5.35
C SER A 24 -7.04 5.78 -4.01
N SER A 25 -6.39 5.36 -2.93
CA SER A 25 -6.57 6.00 -1.61
C SER A 25 -5.89 7.36 -1.53
N LEU A 26 -4.69 7.50 -2.10
CA LEU A 26 -3.96 8.77 -2.16
C LEU A 26 -4.64 9.79 -3.06
N VAL A 27 -5.12 9.38 -4.24
CA VAL A 27 -5.88 10.25 -5.15
C VAL A 27 -7.18 10.73 -4.49
N ARG A 28 -7.91 9.85 -3.79
CA ARG A 28 -9.09 10.26 -3.01
C ARG A 28 -8.76 11.26 -1.90
N ALA A 29 -7.54 11.23 -1.38
CA ALA A 29 -7.05 12.20 -0.38
C ALA A 29 -6.54 13.51 -1.01
N GLY A 30 -6.58 13.65 -2.34
CA GLY A 30 -6.15 14.85 -3.06
C GLY A 30 -4.70 14.82 -3.54
N THR A 31 -4.02 13.67 -3.47
CA THR A 31 -2.67 13.51 -4.03
C THR A 31 -2.76 13.46 -5.57
N PRO A 32 -1.93 14.22 -6.31
CA PRO A 32 -1.79 14.07 -7.75
C PRO A 32 -1.50 12.61 -8.15
N ILE A 33 -2.02 12.19 -9.32
CA ILE A 33 -1.95 10.77 -9.74
C ILE A 33 -0.51 10.29 -9.94
N ASP A 34 0.35 11.12 -10.51
CA ASP A 34 1.78 10.87 -10.70
C ASP A 34 2.49 10.64 -9.37
N ILE A 35 2.27 11.52 -8.38
CA ILE A 35 2.82 11.35 -7.03
C ILE A 35 2.24 10.10 -6.35
N ALA A 36 0.95 9.79 -6.55
CA ALA A 36 0.33 8.61 -5.97
C ALA A 36 0.89 7.30 -6.55
N GLU A 37 1.25 7.28 -7.83
CA GLU A 37 1.92 6.18 -8.51
C GLU A 37 3.34 5.98 -7.97
N GLU A 38 4.14 7.06 -7.86
CA GLU A 38 5.50 7.01 -7.29
C GLU A 38 5.50 6.46 -5.85
N VAL A 39 4.61 6.97 -5.00
CA VAL A 39 4.47 6.48 -3.62
C VAL A 39 4.07 5.00 -3.59
N ALA A 40 3.17 4.57 -4.48
CA ALA A 40 2.72 3.19 -4.51
C ALA A 40 3.82 2.21 -4.94
N ASP A 41 4.68 2.61 -5.87
CA ASP A 41 5.84 1.84 -6.29
C ASP A 41 6.88 1.73 -5.17
N GLU A 42 7.17 2.83 -4.46
CA GLU A 42 8.05 2.79 -3.28
C GLU A 42 7.49 1.91 -2.14
N VAL A 43 6.17 1.91 -1.95
CA VAL A 43 5.53 1.02 -0.96
C VAL A 43 5.63 -0.43 -1.41
N GLU A 44 5.49 -0.74 -2.70
CA GLU A 44 5.61 -2.09 -3.25
C GLU A 44 6.99 -2.71 -2.97
N GLU A 45 8.05 -1.90 -2.89
CA GLU A 45 9.39 -2.36 -2.51
C GLU A 45 9.55 -2.63 -1.00
N LYS A 46 8.70 -2.03 -0.16
CA LYS A 46 8.81 -2.08 1.31
C LYS A 46 7.82 -3.07 1.95
N VAL A 47 6.86 -3.59 1.19
CA VAL A 47 5.86 -4.53 1.70
C VAL A 47 6.44 -5.93 1.90
N TYR A 48 5.93 -6.63 2.90
CA TYR A 48 6.28 -8.01 3.21
C TYR A 48 5.02 -8.80 3.53
N ASN A 49 5.12 -10.13 3.42
CA ASN A 49 3.98 -11.01 3.70
C ASN A 49 3.53 -10.87 5.17
N GLY A 50 2.24 -10.58 5.36
CA GLY A 50 1.64 -10.34 6.67
C GLY A 50 1.64 -8.88 7.12
N ILE A 51 2.12 -7.94 6.31
CA ILE A 51 2.07 -6.50 6.62
C ILE A 51 0.63 -6.04 6.89
N SER A 52 0.43 -5.18 7.88
CA SER A 52 -0.90 -4.63 8.16
C SER A 52 -1.26 -3.45 7.26
N THR A 53 -2.57 -3.21 7.06
CA THR A 53 -3.04 -1.99 6.38
C THR A 53 -2.58 -0.71 7.09
N ARG A 54 -2.37 -0.76 8.41
CA ARG A 54 -1.88 0.38 9.21
C ARG A 54 -0.40 0.66 8.94
N GLU A 55 0.42 -0.38 8.79
CA GLU A 55 1.83 -0.22 8.43
C GLU A 55 1.98 0.33 7.01
N ILE A 56 1.21 -0.19 6.04
CA ILE A 56 1.17 0.36 4.68
C ILE A 56 0.86 1.86 4.71
N TYR A 57 -0.20 2.25 5.44
CA TYR A 57 -0.56 3.66 5.59
C TYR A 57 0.58 4.51 6.19
N ASN A 58 1.24 4.01 7.23
CA ASN A 58 2.40 4.70 7.83
C ASN A 58 3.59 4.81 6.87
N ILE A 59 3.79 3.85 5.96
CA ILE A 59 4.82 3.94 4.93
C ILE A 59 4.46 5.04 3.93
N CYS A 60 3.21 5.09 3.44
CA CYS A 60 2.77 6.16 2.54
C CYS A 60 3.00 7.55 3.14
N LEU A 61 2.67 7.75 4.43
CA LEU A 61 2.88 9.01 5.14
C LEU A 61 4.35 9.40 5.37
N LYS A 62 5.28 8.46 5.24
CA LYS A 62 6.73 8.75 5.36
C LYS A 62 7.36 9.12 4.02
N ILE A 63 6.71 8.76 2.91
CA ILE A 63 7.19 9.03 1.56
C ILE A 63 6.66 10.40 1.08
N LEU A 64 5.39 10.69 1.40
CA LEU A 64 4.77 12.02 1.19
C LEU A 64 5.40 13.08 2.10
#